data_AF-A0A830I476-F1
#
_entry.id   AF-A0A830I476-F1
#
_cell.length_a   1.000
_cell.length_b   1.000
_cell.length_c   1.000
_cell.angle_alpha   90.00
_cell.angle_beta   90.00
_cell.angle_gamma   90.00
#
_symmetry.space_group_name_H-M   'P 1'
#
loop_
_entity.id
_entity.type
_entity.pdbx_description
1 polymer ?
#
loop_
_entity_poly.entity_id
_entity_poly.type
_entity_poly.pdbx_seq_one_letter_code
_entity_poly.pdbx_strand_id
1 'polypeptide(L)'
;MSLNITLLLVCHLISHWCSYEALAGNKVSSSASSAPPPCATTCFSEPCGTAGLRYGKYCGVGHTGCPGVEPCDEIDKCCMAHDSCVGDGMGIFDVKCHTELKDCLKAIPKSAKPFEGNTCPWDTVKKAITAGMDLGIAFGSLLKGGQGGGDGNVDLGSLLGNLGGGVQGGGGGGGAPHHHQGGKRRKKTKTTTTNNNAYDGEL
;
A
#
# COMPACT_ATOMS: atom_id res chain seq x y z
N MET A 1 -34.71 -44.67 -2.30
CA MET A 1 -34.88 -43.39 -3.02
C MET A 1 -35.40 -42.38 -2.02
N SER A 2 -34.52 -41.78 -1.20
CA SER A 2 -34.95 -40.96 -0.05
C SER A 2 -34.10 -39.70 0.16
N LEU A 3 -33.22 -39.37 -0.80
CA LEU A 3 -32.28 -38.25 -0.66
C LEU A 3 -32.76 -36.91 -1.27
N ASN A 4 -33.96 -36.85 -1.86
CA ASN A 4 -34.43 -35.65 -2.55
C ASN A 4 -35.41 -34.79 -1.74
N ILE A 5 -36.02 -35.32 -0.67
CA ILE A 5 -37.06 -34.58 0.09
C ILE A 5 -36.42 -33.58 1.06
N THR A 6 -35.32 -33.96 1.72
CA THR A 6 -34.61 -33.07 2.66
C THR A 6 -34.01 -31.85 1.94
N LEU A 7 -33.52 -32.01 0.72
CA LEU A 7 -32.92 -30.91 -0.06
C LEU A 7 -33.99 -29.90 -0.52
N LEU A 8 -35.20 -30.36 -0.86
CA LEU A 8 -36.31 -29.50 -1.24
C LEU A 8 -36.86 -28.69 -0.05
N LEU A 9 -36.91 -29.30 1.15
CA LEU A 9 -37.34 -28.60 2.36
C LEU A 9 -36.34 -27.53 2.80
N VAL A 10 -35.04 -27.79 2.68
CA VAL A 10 -33.99 -26.78 2.94
C VAL A 10 -34.10 -25.63 1.96
N CYS A 11 -34.35 -25.89 0.66
CA CYS A 11 -34.50 -24.85 -0.36
C CYS A 11 -35.73 -23.96 -0.11
N HIS A 12 -36.85 -24.54 0.34
CA HIS A 12 -38.06 -23.77 0.70
C HIS A 12 -37.92 -22.94 1.98
N LEU A 13 -37.15 -23.42 2.97
CA LEU A 13 -36.88 -22.63 4.18
C LEU A 13 -35.96 -21.44 3.90
N ILE A 14 -34.94 -21.62 3.04
CA ILE A 14 -34.04 -20.53 2.62
C ILE A 14 -34.79 -19.48 1.79
N SER A 15 -35.71 -19.90 0.91
CA SER A 15 -36.50 -19.00 0.08
C SER A 15 -37.48 -18.14 0.89
N HIS A 16 -38.06 -18.70 1.95
CA HIS A 16 -38.91 -17.93 2.85
C HIS A 16 -38.11 -16.95 3.73
N TRP A 17 -36.90 -17.32 4.18
CA TRP A 17 -36.05 -16.41 4.96
C TRP A 17 -35.63 -15.16 4.19
N CYS A 18 -35.40 -15.30 2.88
CA CYS A 18 -35.07 -14.17 2.01
C CYS A 18 -36.25 -13.18 1.81
N SER A 19 -37.48 -13.62 2.07
CA SER A 19 -38.70 -12.83 1.81
C SER A 19 -39.20 -12.03 3.03
N TYR A 20 -38.77 -12.33 4.27
CA TYR A 20 -39.29 -11.67 5.48
C TYR A 20 -38.52 -10.43 5.96
N GLU A 21 -37.33 -10.11 5.43
CA GLU A 21 -36.59 -8.89 5.82
C GLU A 21 -36.78 -7.69 4.88
N ALA A 22 -37.74 -7.74 3.94
CA ALA A 22 -37.98 -6.65 3.00
C ALA A 22 -39.02 -5.60 3.46
N LEU A 23 -39.53 -5.63 4.70
CA LEU A 23 -40.64 -4.78 5.18
C LEU A 23 -40.35 -4.02 6.49
N ALA A 24 -39.15 -3.44 6.61
CA ALA A 24 -38.88 -2.30 7.49
C ALA A 24 -38.03 -1.27 6.74
N GLY A 25 -38.63 -0.67 5.71
CA GLY A 25 -37.99 0.34 4.87
C GLY A 25 -37.79 1.67 5.60
N ASN A 26 -36.64 1.84 6.27
CA ASN A 26 -36.08 3.16 6.46
C ASN A 26 -35.37 3.53 5.14
N LYS A 27 -35.93 4.47 4.36
CA LYS A 27 -35.28 4.97 3.13
C LYS A 27 -34.01 5.74 3.52
N VAL A 28 -32.89 5.04 3.70
CA VAL A 28 -31.59 5.67 3.51
C VAL A 28 -31.44 5.81 2.00
N SER A 29 -31.48 7.05 1.51
CA SER A 29 -31.08 7.36 0.16
C SER A 29 -29.60 7.01 0.01
N SER A 30 -29.32 5.78 -0.38
CA SER A 30 -28.09 5.46 -1.10
C SER A 30 -28.25 6.07 -2.48
N SER A 31 -28.06 7.39 -2.56
CA SER A 31 -27.55 8.00 -3.77
C SER A 31 -26.17 7.38 -4.01
N ALA A 32 -26.16 6.20 -4.65
CA ALA A 32 -25.03 5.76 -5.44
C ALA A 32 -24.94 6.72 -6.64
N SER A 33 -24.56 7.97 -6.35
CA SER A 33 -23.94 8.83 -7.32
C SER A 33 -22.65 8.13 -7.70
N SER A 34 -22.56 7.68 -8.95
CA SER A 34 -21.31 7.30 -9.61
C SER A 34 -20.42 8.54 -9.84
N ALA A 35 -20.33 9.42 -8.83
CA ALA A 35 -19.32 10.43 -8.74
C ALA A 35 -18.06 9.74 -8.19
N PRO A 36 -16.87 10.01 -8.74
CA PRO A 36 -15.63 9.55 -8.12
C PRO A 36 -15.62 9.96 -6.64
N PRO A 37 -15.05 9.14 -5.74
CA PRO A 37 -15.00 9.49 -4.33
C PRO A 37 -14.41 10.90 -4.17
N PRO A 38 -14.99 11.74 -3.28
CA PRO A 38 -14.47 13.08 -3.07
C PRO A 38 -13.00 13.01 -2.69
N CYS A 39 -12.18 13.75 -3.42
CA CYS A 39 -10.76 13.88 -3.11
C CYS A 39 -10.56 14.68 -1.82
N ALA A 40 -9.44 14.46 -1.13
CA ALA A 40 -9.15 15.10 0.14
C ALA A 40 -8.47 16.46 -0.03
N THR A 41 -8.91 17.45 0.75
CA THR A 41 -8.27 18.78 0.85
C THR A 41 -7.65 19.02 2.22
N THR A 42 -7.97 18.19 3.21
CA THR A 42 -7.51 18.29 4.62
C THR A 42 -6.76 17.03 5.04
N CYS A 43 -5.91 17.15 6.06
CA CYS A 43 -5.12 16.04 6.58
C CYS A 43 -5.94 15.18 7.55
N PHE A 44 -5.97 13.86 7.31
CA PHE A 44 -6.61 12.87 8.17
C PHE A 44 -5.57 12.13 9.02
N SER A 45 -5.93 11.75 10.24
CA SER A 45 -5.09 10.89 11.10
C SER A 45 -5.96 9.91 11.89
N GLU A 46 -7.00 9.36 11.29
CA GLU A 46 -7.82 8.34 11.94
C GLU A 46 -8.60 7.51 10.91
N PRO A 47 -8.66 6.17 11.05
CA PRO A 47 -7.91 5.34 12.00
C PRO A 47 -6.42 5.20 11.63
N CYS A 48 -5.55 4.83 12.59
CA CYS A 48 -4.08 4.89 12.43
C CYS A 48 -3.38 3.60 11.97
N GLY A 49 -4.05 2.44 11.98
CA GLY A 49 -3.38 1.15 11.77
C GLY A 49 -4.27 0.03 11.22
N THR A 50 -5.36 0.37 10.54
CA THR A 50 -6.32 -0.60 10.01
C THR A 50 -6.15 -0.80 8.50
N ALA A 51 -6.75 -1.88 7.97
CA ALA A 51 -6.83 -2.10 6.53
C ALA A 51 -7.66 -0.98 5.88
N GLY A 52 -7.09 -0.27 4.89
CA GLY A 52 -7.73 0.86 4.20
C GLY A 52 -7.43 2.25 4.79
N LEU A 53 -6.22 2.43 5.35
CA LEU A 53 -5.81 3.61 6.13
C LEU A 53 -6.18 4.94 5.45
N ARG A 54 -6.61 5.98 6.17
CA ARG A 54 -6.75 7.35 5.62
C ARG A 54 -5.96 8.32 6.48
N TYR A 55 -4.66 8.39 6.16
CA TYR A 55 -3.67 9.27 6.77
C TYR A 55 -3.26 10.34 5.76
N GLY A 56 -3.08 11.58 6.21
CA GLY A 56 -2.80 12.71 5.33
C GLY A 56 -3.95 12.94 4.34
N LYS A 57 -3.63 13.24 3.08
CA LYS A 57 -4.60 13.39 1.99
C LYS A 57 -4.55 12.23 1.00
N TYR A 58 -3.46 11.45 0.99
CA TYR A 58 -3.14 10.49 -0.07
C TYR A 58 -2.92 9.07 0.43
N CYS A 59 -2.62 8.84 1.71
CA CYS A 59 -2.35 7.48 2.16
C CYS A 59 -3.65 6.73 2.42
N GLY A 60 -4.11 5.94 1.44
CA GLY A 60 -5.20 5.01 1.64
C GLY A 60 -5.80 4.31 0.43
N VAL A 61 -6.45 3.18 0.68
CA VAL A 61 -7.21 2.48 -0.38
C VAL A 61 -8.42 3.32 -0.76
N GLY A 62 -8.46 3.81 -2.00
CA GLY A 62 -9.53 4.70 -2.47
C GLY A 62 -9.51 6.09 -1.83
N HIS A 63 -8.38 6.49 -1.24
CA HIS A 63 -8.18 7.81 -0.67
C HIS A 63 -7.09 8.53 -1.43
N THR A 64 -7.40 9.69 -1.99
CA THR A 64 -6.42 10.51 -2.67
C THR A 64 -6.74 11.99 -2.49
N GLY A 65 -5.73 12.84 -2.62
CA GLY A 65 -5.87 14.29 -2.51
C GLY A 65 -6.39 14.91 -3.80
N CYS A 66 -6.97 16.11 -3.69
CA CYS A 66 -7.45 16.83 -4.87
C CYS A 66 -6.31 17.31 -5.78
N PRO A 67 -6.57 17.58 -7.06
CA PRO A 67 -5.57 18.17 -7.94
C PRO A 67 -4.97 19.45 -7.35
N GLY A 68 -3.64 19.52 -7.30
CA GLY A 68 -2.91 20.72 -6.85
C GLY A 68 -2.84 20.93 -5.34
N VAL A 69 -3.34 20.01 -4.50
CA VAL A 69 -3.14 20.11 -3.05
C VAL A 69 -1.80 19.49 -2.65
N GLU A 70 -1.09 20.14 -1.74
CA GLU A 70 0.19 19.60 -1.24
C GLU A 70 -0.03 18.47 -0.22
N PRO A 71 0.88 17.49 -0.15
CA PRO A 71 0.85 16.45 0.87
C PRO A 71 1.06 17.05 2.26
N CYS A 72 0.51 16.40 3.29
CA CYS A 72 0.56 16.86 4.66
C CYS A 72 1.96 16.75 5.28
N ASP A 73 2.72 15.72 4.91
CA ASP A 73 4.08 15.45 5.39
C ASP A 73 4.83 14.50 4.44
N GLU A 74 6.02 14.05 4.84
CA GLU A 74 6.85 13.15 4.03
C GLU A 74 6.27 11.73 3.83
N ILE A 75 5.43 11.22 4.75
CA ILE A 75 4.72 9.95 4.52
C ILE A 75 3.64 10.16 3.45
N ASP A 76 2.85 11.22 3.61
CA ASP A 76 1.76 11.55 2.69
C ASP A 76 2.28 11.87 1.28
N LYS A 77 3.47 12.46 1.18
CA LYS A 77 4.18 12.69 -0.09
C LYS A 77 4.54 11.39 -0.81
N CYS A 78 4.98 10.36 -0.08
CA CYS A 78 5.20 9.04 -0.67
C CYS A 78 3.89 8.46 -1.23
N CYS A 79 2.78 8.63 -0.50
CA CYS A 79 1.46 8.16 -0.94
C CYS A 79 0.94 8.93 -2.16
N MET A 80 1.16 10.24 -2.24
CA MET A 80 0.82 11.03 -3.43
C MET A 80 1.52 10.51 -4.69
N ALA A 81 2.81 10.19 -4.57
CA ALA A 81 3.58 9.60 -5.67
C ALA A 81 3.08 8.19 -6.04
N HIS A 82 2.73 7.38 -5.03
CA HIS A 82 2.14 6.06 -5.23
C HIS A 82 0.81 6.12 -5.97
N ASP A 83 -0.12 6.99 -5.54
CA ASP A 83 -1.43 7.16 -6.16
C ASP A 83 -1.31 7.56 -7.64
N SER A 84 -0.35 8.43 -7.94
CA SER A 84 -0.03 8.83 -9.32
C SER A 84 0.51 7.64 -10.12
N CYS A 85 1.37 6.81 -9.54
CA CYS A 85 1.93 5.62 -10.18
C CYS A 85 0.86 4.57 -10.52
N VAL A 86 -0.04 4.27 -9.59
CA VAL A 86 -1.07 3.23 -9.80
C VAL A 86 -2.18 3.66 -10.74
N GLY A 87 -2.42 4.97 -10.89
CA GLY A 87 -3.36 5.54 -11.87
C GLY A 87 -3.02 5.19 -13.32
N ASP A 88 -1.75 4.86 -13.58
CA ASP A 88 -1.22 4.49 -14.89
C ASP A 88 -1.13 2.96 -15.13
N GLY A 89 -1.50 2.13 -14.14
CA GLY A 89 -1.23 0.68 -14.14
C GLY A 89 -2.43 -0.23 -13.78
N MET A 90 -2.16 -1.45 -13.30
CA MET A 90 -3.19 -2.41 -12.84
C MET A 90 -3.85 -2.02 -11.50
N GLY A 91 -3.76 -0.74 -11.12
CA GLY A 91 -4.25 -0.22 -9.85
C GLY A 91 -3.54 -0.86 -8.65
N ILE A 92 -4.34 -1.36 -7.70
CA ILE A 92 -3.94 -1.85 -6.36
C ILE A 92 -3.06 -3.12 -6.36
N PHE A 93 -2.60 -3.61 -7.52
CA PHE A 93 -1.76 -4.80 -7.63
C PHE A 93 -0.46 -4.54 -8.40
N ASP A 94 -0.14 -3.27 -8.67
CA ASP A 94 1.11 -2.93 -9.34
C ASP A 94 2.31 -3.11 -8.40
N VAL A 95 3.04 -4.22 -8.60
CA VAL A 95 4.21 -4.58 -7.80
C VAL A 95 5.29 -3.49 -7.83
N LYS A 96 5.45 -2.78 -8.95
CA LYS A 96 6.45 -1.73 -9.07
C LYS A 96 6.07 -0.54 -8.18
N CYS A 97 4.85 -0.02 -8.32
CA CYS A 97 4.37 1.11 -7.52
C CYS A 97 4.43 0.82 -6.01
N HIS A 98 4.05 -0.40 -5.60
CA HIS A 98 4.13 -0.81 -4.20
C HIS A 98 5.57 -0.90 -3.67
N THR A 99 6.51 -1.39 -4.49
CA THR A 99 7.92 -1.47 -4.11
C THR A 99 8.52 -0.08 -3.95
N GLU A 100 8.22 0.83 -4.88
CA GLU A 100 8.66 2.22 -4.82
C GLU A 100 8.09 2.96 -3.60
N LEU A 101 6.82 2.74 -3.25
CA LEU A 101 6.23 3.29 -2.02
C LEU A 101 6.97 2.81 -0.77
N LYS A 102 7.26 1.50 -0.67
CA LYS A 102 8.02 0.95 0.46
C LYS A 102 9.40 1.58 0.58
N ASP A 103 10.10 1.77 -0.53
CA ASP A 103 11.44 2.36 -0.51
C ASP A 103 11.40 3.86 -0.18
N CYS A 104 10.38 4.58 -0.66
CA CYS A 104 10.12 5.96 -0.27
C CYS A 104 9.94 6.07 1.26
N LEU A 105 9.10 5.22 1.86
CA LEU A 105 8.87 5.22 3.31
C LEU A 105 10.16 4.94 4.11
N LYS A 106 11.04 4.06 3.63
CA LYS A 106 12.34 3.79 4.26
C LYS A 106 13.30 4.97 4.15
N ALA A 107 13.25 5.72 3.05
CA ALA A 107 14.13 6.84 2.78
C ALA A 107 13.77 8.12 3.56
N ILE A 108 12.56 8.21 4.12
CA ILE A 108 12.14 9.35 4.95
C ILE A 108 13.15 9.57 6.10
N PRO A 109 13.75 10.77 6.23
CA PRO A 109 14.70 11.08 7.28
C PRO A 109 14.12 10.86 8.68
N LYS A 110 14.96 10.39 9.62
CA LYS A 110 14.54 10.23 11.03
C LYS A 110 14.14 11.55 11.71
N SER A 111 14.58 12.69 11.18
CA SER A 111 14.23 14.02 11.65
C SER A 111 12.91 14.55 11.09
N ALA A 112 12.29 13.85 10.12
CA ALA A 112 10.99 14.22 9.58
C ALA A 112 9.93 14.15 10.68
N LYS A 113 8.99 15.08 10.64
CA LYS A 113 7.95 15.23 11.66
C LYS A 113 6.57 15.03 11.02
N PRO A 114 5.59 14.54 11.79
CA PRO A 114 4.20 14.55 11.35
C PRO A 114 3.67 15.96 11.19
N PHE A 115 2.61 16.07 10.37
CA PHE A 115 1.85 17.31 10.24
C PHE A 115 1.20 17.73 11.58
N GLU A 116 0.90 19.02 11.70
CA GLU A 116 0.28 19.59 12.90
C GLU A 116 -1.12 19.01 13.16
N GLY A 117 -1.39 18.61 14.40
CA GLY A 117 -2.66 18.00 14.78
C GLY A 117 -2.77 16.49 14.49
N ASN A 118 -1.72 15.87 13.96
CA ASN A 118 -1.69 14.41 13.78
C ASN A 118 -1.85 13.67 15.12
N THR A 119 -2.81 12.76 15.17
CA THR A 119 -3.10 11.89 16.32
C THR A 119 -2.49 10.49 16.19
N CYS A 120 -1.97 10.12 15.01
CA CYS A 120 -1.40 8.81 14.78
C CYS A 120 0.08 8.70 15.17
N PRO A 121 0.49 7.61 15.82
CA PRO A 121 1.91 7.31 15.99
C PRO A 121 2.58 7.10 14.62
N TRP A 122 3.65 7.85 14.36
CA TRP A 122 4.36 7.86 13.08
C TRP A 122 4.77 6.47 12.60
N ASP A 123 5.37 5.66 13.48
CA ASP A 123 5.81 4.30 13.15
C ASP A 123 4.65 3.35 12.86
N THR A 124 3.49 3.54 13.51
CA THR A 124 2.30 2.73 13.27
C THR A 124 1.78 2.97 11.86
N VAL A 125 1.74 4.23 11.42
CA VAL A 125 1.34 4.60 10.06
C VAL A 125 2.28 3.96 9.02
N LYS A 126 3.60 4.11 9.18
CA LYS A 126 4.58 3.53 8.26
C LYS A 126 4.47 2.01 8.18
N LYS A 127 4.28 1.34 9.31
CA LYS A 127 4.11 -0.13 9.37
C LYS A 127 2.82 -0.57 8.70
N ALA A 128 1.71 0.12 8.95
CA ALA A 128 0.42 -0.19 8.35
C ALA A 128 0.46 -0.05 6.81
N ILE A 129 1.04 1.05 6.31
CA ILE A 129 1.20 1.25 4.86
C ILE A 129 2.11 0.17 4.28
N THR A 130 3.26 -0.10 4.91
CA THR A 130 4.20 -1.15 4.43
C THR A 130 3.54 -2.53 4.37
N ALA A 131 2.78 -2.90 5.40
CA ALA A 131 2.06 -4.18 5.43
C ALA A 131 1.01 -4.28 4.32
N GLY A 132 0.28 -3.21 4.04
CA GLY A 132 -0.64 -3.14 2.90
C GLY A 132 0.07 -3.36 1.56
N MET A 133 1.23 -2.73 1.38
CA MET A 133 2.06 -2.90 0.17
C MET A 133 2.61 -4.33 0.04
N ASP A 134 3.05 -4.96 1.13
CA ASP A 134 3.52 -6.36 1.12
C ASP A 134 2.42 -7.32 0.67
N LEU A 135 1.19 -7.12 1.16
CA LEU A 135 0.05 -7.93 0.74
C LEU A 135 -0.31 -7.69 -0.73
N GLY A 136 -0.29 -6.42 -1.18
CA GLY A 136 -0.55 -6.06 -2.57
C GLY A 136 0.49 -6.65 -3.53
N ILE A 137 1.77 -6.64 -3.17
CA ILE A 137 2.86 -7.27 -3.95
C ILE A 137 2.68 -8.78 -4.02
N ALA A 138 2.39 -9.44 -2.90
CA ALA A 138 2.19 -10.89 -2.86
C ALA A 138 1.03 -11.30 -3.77
N PHE A 139 -0.08 -10.57 -3.72
CA PHE A 139 -1.23 -10.84 -4.56
C PHE A 139 -0.99 -10.53 -6.04
N GLY A 140 -0.36 -9.38 -6.36
CA GLY A 140 0.00 -9.03 -7.73
C GLY A 140 0.96 -10.05 -8.36
N SER A 141 1.92 -10.56 -7.57
CA SER A 141 2.85 -11.61 -7.99
C SER A 141 2.14 -12.95 -8.23
N LEU A 142 1.17 -13.31 -7.38
CA LEU A 142 0.35 -14.52 -7.55
C LEU A 142 -0.48 -14.47 -8.84
N LEU A 143 -1.16 -13.35 -9.09
CA LEU A 143 -1.95 -13.17 -10.31
C LEU A 143 -1.10 -13.20 -11.57
N LYS A 144 0.12 -12.64 -11.51
CA LYS A 144 1.10 -12.71 -12.61
C LYS A 144 1.69 -14.12 -12.77
N GLY A 145 1.77 -14.89 -11.68
CA GLY A 145 2.25 -16.27 -11.62
C GLY A 145 1.35 -17.32 -12.28
N GLY A 146 0.15 -16.95 -12.76
CA GLY A 146 -0.64 -17.79 -13.68
C GLY A 146 -0.02 -17.93 -15.08
N GLN A 147 1.01 -17.16 -15.39
CA GLN A 147 1.72 -17.24 -16.66
C GLN A 147 3.22 -16.93 -16.52
N GLY A 148 3.99 -17.94 -16.08
CA GLY A 148 5.39 -18.14 -16.49
C GLY A 148 6.49 -17.32 -15.78
N GLY A 149 7.25 -18.02 -14.93
CA GLY A 149 8.72 -17.99 -14.87
C GLY A 149 9.45 -16.73 -14.33
N GLY A 150 10.07 -16.86 -13.14
CA GLY A 150 11.20 -16.01 -12.73
C GLY A 150 11.37 -15.80 -11.22
N ASP A 151 12.17 -16.68 -10.59
CA ASP A 151 12.95 -16.57 -9.35
C ASP A 151 12.76 -15.35 -8.42
N GLY A 152 11.57 -15.17 -7.85
CA GLY A 152 11.33 -14.27 -6.73
C GLY A 152 10.95 -15.07 -5.49
N ASN A 153 11.89 -15.25 -4.55
CA ASN A 153 11.59 -15.84 -3.24
C ASN A 153 10.74 -14.86 -2.42
N VAL A 154 9.42 -14.92 -2.57
CA VAL A 154 8.47 -14.27 -1.67
C VAL A 154 8.47 -15.04 -0.35
N ASP A 155 9.19 -14.53 0.64
CA ASP A 155 9.19 -15.09 1.99
C ASP A 155 7.85 -14.81 2.68
N LEU A 156 6.92 -15.76 2.50
CA LEU A 156 5.61 -15.78 3.16
C LEU A 156 5.72 -15.80 4.70
N GLY A 157 6.90 -16.09 5.26
CA GLY A 157 7.17 -16.02 6.69
C GLY A 157 7.13 -14.59 7.26
N SER A 158 7.47 -13.56 6.46
CA SER A 158 7.42 -12.16 6.92
C SER A 158 5.99 -11.59 6.96
N LEU A 159 5.13 -12.02 6.03
CA LEU A 159 3.70 -11.64 5.97
C LEU A 159 2.91 -12.16 7.17
N LEU A 160 3.26 -13.35 7.68
CA LEU A 160 2.60 -13.96 8.84
C LEU A 160 3.18 -13.45 10.18
N GLY A 161 4.41 -12.94 10.19
CA GLY A 161 5.08 -12.48 11.41
C GLY A 161 4.55 -11.17 12.00
N ASN A 162 3.90 -10.32 11.20
CA ASN A 162 3.50 -8.96 11.64
C ASN A 162 2.07 -8.89 12.23
N LEU A 163 1.36 -10.02 12.32
CA LEU A 163 0.08 -10.14 13.03
C LEU A 163 0.24 -10.69 14.46
N GLY A 164 1.46 -11.06 14.85
CA GLY A 164 1.79 -11.51 16.21
C GLY A 164 2.44 -10.39 17.02
N GLY A 165 1.70 -9.80 17.95
CA GLY A 165 2.30 -9.01 19.03
C GLY A 165 3.24 -9.89 19.86
N GLY A 166 4.53 -9.55 19.90
CA GLY A 166 5.54 -10.30 20.63
C GLY A 166 6.81 -9.49 20.84
N VAL A 167 7.15 -9.31 22.11
CA VAL A 167 8.25 -8.54 22.72
C VAL A 167 9.64 -8.66 22.04
N GLN A 168 10.39 -7.56 22.04
CA GLN A 168 11.81 -7.49 21.69
C GLN A 168 12.66 -8.38 22.62
N GLY A 169 13.44 -9.29 22.02
CA GLY A 169 14.57 -9.96 22.66
C GLY A 169 15.86 -9.58 21.96
N GLY A 170 16.69 -8.77 22.60
CA GLY A 170 18.04 -8.44 22.14
C GLY A 170 19.00 -9.61 22.27
N GLY A 171 19.99 -9.67 21.38
CA GLY A 171 21.08 -10.63 21.43
C GLY A 171 22.18 -10.24 20.46
N GLY A 172 23.24 -9.61 20.97
CA GLY A 172 24.47 -9.37 20.24
C GLY A 172 25.34 -10.63 20.15
N GLY A 173 26.19 -10.69 19.13
CA GLY A 173 27.21 -11.73 18.98
C GLY A 173 28.08 -11.43 17.77
N GLY A 174 29.33 -11.05 18.02
CA GLY A 174 30.33 -10.72 17.00
C GLY A 174 30.89 -11.95 16.27
N GLY A 175 31.34 -11.72 15.04
CA GLY A 175 32.12 -12.66 14.24
C GLY A 175 33.06 -11.89 13.33
N ALA A 176 34.34 -12.22 13.41
CA ALA A 176 35.51 -11.52 12.89
C ALA A 176 35.73 -11.72 11.36
N PRO A 177 36.74 -11.08 10.75
CA PRO A 177 36.79 -10.79 9.32
C PRO A 177 37.44 -11.89 8.48
N HIS A 178 36.99 -12.03 7.22
CA HIS A 178 37.70 -12.77 6.19
C HIS A 178 38.40 -11.81 5.21
N HIS A 179 39.69 -12.07 5.04
CA HIS A 179 40.66 -11.30 4.25
C HIS A 179 40.91 -11.99 2.89
N HIS A 180 41.22 -11.16 1.88
CA HIS A 180 42.00 -11.46 0.65
C HIS A 180 41.28 -12.24 -0.48
N GLN A 181 41.40 -11.95 -1.79
CA GLN A 181 42.39 -11.27 -2.66
C GLN A 181 41.64 -10.56 -3.82
N GLY A 182 42.01 -9.39 -4.34
CA GLY A 182 43.22 -9.15 -5.15
C GLY A 182 42.94 -9.36 -6.65
N GLY A 183 42.40 -8.36 -7.36
CA GLY A 183 42.15 -8.40 -8.80
C GLY A 183 42.36 -7.03 -9.47
N LYS A 184 43.17 -6.99 -10.53
CA LYS A 184 43.85 -5.79 -11.09
C LYS A 184 42.96 -4.84 -11.91
N ARG A 185 43.32 -3.56 -11.83
CA ARG A 185 43.05 -2.40 -12.70
C ARG A 185 42.57 -2.70 -14.14
N ARG A 186 41.51 -1.99 -14.56
CA ARG A 186 41.42 -1.36 -15.90
C ARG A 186 40.86 0.05 -15.77
N LYS A 187 41.66 1.05 -16.18
CA LYS A 187 41.25 2.45 -16.37
C LYS A 187 40.38 2.54 -17.63
N LYS A 188 39.23 3.21 -17.57
CA LYS A 188 38.59 3.82 -18.75
C LYS A 188 37.97 5.16 -18.35
N THR A 189 38.69 6.20 -18.74
CA THR A 189 38.23 7.52 -19.24
C THR A 189 36.89 8.08 -18.78
N LYS A 190 37.03 9.25 -18.14
CA LYS A 190 36.08 10.33 -17.91
C LYS A 190 35.45 10.81 -19.23
N THR A 191 34.14 10.73 -19.35
CA THR A 191 33.36 11.55 -20.30
C THR A 191 32.43 12.43 -19.48
N THR A 192 32.77 13.71 -19.45
CA THR A 192 31.94 14.78 -18.91
C THR A 192 30.89 15.11 -19.97
N THR A 193 29.62 14.83 -19.70
CA THR A 193 28.51 15.41 -20.45
C THR A 193 27.83 16.43 -19.55
N THR A 194 28.13 17.70 -19.82
CA THR A 194 27.41 18.87 -19.33
C THR A 194 26.02 18.85 -19.94
N ASN A 195 24.96 18.95 -19.14
CA ASN A 195 23.63 19.26 -19.65
C ASN A 195 23.19 20.58 -19.00
N ASN A 196 23.29 21.65 -19.80
CA ASN A 196 22.76 22.96 -19.49
C ASN A 196 21.35 23.02 -20.10
N ASN A 197 20.30 22.94 -19.29
CA ASN A 197 19.00 23.43 -19.70
C ASN A 197 18.77 24.76 -18.99
N ALA A 198 19.11 25.81 -19.73
CA ALA A 198 18.78 27.18 -19.42
C ALA A 198 17.26 27.39 -19.58
N TYR A 199 16.72 28.16 -18.66
CA TYR A 199 15.42 28.81 -18.78
C TYR A 199 15.54 29.93 -19.81
N ASP A 200 14.68 29.92 -20.82
CA ASP A 200 14.37 31.11 -21.61
C ASP A 200 12.85 31.23 -21.68
N GLY A 201 12.34 32.30 -21.06
CA GLY A 201 11.02 32.82 -21.31
C GLY A 201 11.13 34.04 -22.19
N GLU A 202 10.29 34.13 -23.22
CA GLU A 202 9.98 35.38 -23.91
C GLU A 202 8.47 35.42 -24.21
N LEU A 203 7.89 36.53 -23.76
CA LEU A 203 6.70 37.29 -24.18
C LEU A 203 5.63 36.64 -25.07
#